data_AF-A0A6P4AE33-F1
#
_entry.id   AF-A0A6P4AE33-F1
#
_cell.length_a   1.000
_cell.length_b   1.000
_cell.length_c   1.000
_cell.angle_alpha   90.00
_cell.angle_beta   90.00
_cell.angle_gamma   90.00
#
_symmetry.space_group_name_H-M   'P 1'
#
loop_
_entity.id
_entity.type
_entity.pdbx_description
1 polymer ?
#
loop_
_entity_poly.entity_id
_entity_poly.type
_entity_poly.pdbx_seq_one_letter_code
_entity_poly.pdbx_strand_id
1 'polypeptide(L)'
;MEDTVGAYKPYHFHTDFEPYCIWHRKEDTDTFDVHLNGLKKQQLKIEINEERILTISGERRLWDDNNTWSRFRKQTNKLADNTQNNDIRSKFTGRILSIVIPKKPGILSLSISLPSQVLEKAQTQPKPKRRLRQRRMQVVGGW
;
A
#
# COMPACT_ATOMS: atom_id res chain seq x y z
N MET A 1 -36.88 -2.54 54.02
CA MET A 1 -36.66 -1.56 52.94
C MET A 1 -35.26 -1.83 52.45
N GLU A 2 -35.15 -2.53 51.34
CA GLU A 2 -33.87 -3.05 50.87
C GLU A 2 -33.30 -2.01 49.91
N ASP A 3 -32.44 -1.14 50.44
CA ASP A 3 -31.75 -0.13 49.66
C ASP A 3 -30.83 -0.85 48.67
N THR A 4 -31.34 -0.98 47.46
CA THR A 4 -30.63 -1.56 46.33
C THR A 4 -29.51 -0.58 46.00
N VAL A 5 -28.28 -0.89 46.44
CA VAL A 5 -27.08 -0.12 46.12
C VAL A 5 -26.89 -0.20 44.60
N GLY A 6 -27.53 0.72 43.88
CA GLY A 6 -27.34 0.90 42.46
C GLY A 6 -25.85 1.15 42.23
N ALA A 7 -25.20 0.22 41.54
CA ALA A 7 -23.81 0.35 41.17
C ALA A 7 -23.62 1.67 40.40
N TYR A 8 -23.12 2.70 41.08
CA TYR A 8 -22.74 3.96 40.45
C TYR A 8 -21.65 3.64 39.43
N LYS A 9 -22.02 3.61 38.14
CA LYS A 9 -21.04 3.58 37.07
C LYS A 9 -20.32 4.92 37.11
N PRO A 10 -19.03 4.98 37.48
CA PRO A 10 -18.31 6.23 37.48
C PRO A 10 -18.40 6.84 36.07
N TYR A 11 -18.84 8.10 36.01
CA TYR A 11 -19.11 8.80 34.77
C TYR A 11 -17.79 9.14 34.08
N HIS A 12 -17.20 8.21 33.31
CA HIS A 12 -15.95 8.49 32.61
C HIS A 12 -16.19 9.50 31.48
N PHE A 13 -15.57 10.67 31.60
CA PHE A 13 -15.59 11.68 30.56
C PHE A 13 -14.54 11.32 29.50
N HIS A 14 -15.00 11.01 28.29
CA HIS A 14 -14.12 10.78 27.14
C HIS A 14 -13.95 12.06 26.34
N THR A 15 -12.72 12.53 26.21
CA THR A 15 -12.35 13.63 25.31
C THR A 15 -11.71 13.05 24.06
N ASP A 16 -12.46 13.13 22.97
CA ASP A 16 -11.96 12.79 21.64
C ASP A 16 -11.06 13.92 21.13
N PHE A 17 -9.88 13.58 20.62
CA PHE A 17 -9.01 14.52 19.92
C PHE A 17 -8.66 14.00 18.53
N GLU A 18 -8.52 14.93 17.58
CA GLU A 18 -8.12 14.61 16.21
C GLU A 18 -6.61 14.84 16.07
N PRO A 19 -5.80 13.80 15.82
CA PRO A 19 -4.36 13.98 15.64
C PRO A 19 -4.07 14.65 14.29
N TYR A 20 -3.02 15.47 14.26
CA TYR A 20 -2.54 16.02 13.00
C TYR A 20 -1.86 14.91 12.17
N CYS A 21 -2.24 14.79 10.91
CA CYS A 21 -1.82 13.69 10.04
C CYS A 21 -1.28 14.22 8.71
N ILE A 22 -0.20 13.61 8.21
CA ILE A 22 0.37 13.92 6.89
C ILE A 22 0.55 12.62 6.10
N TRP A 23 0.14 12.66 4.82
CA TRP A 23 0.43 11.60 3.85
C TRP A 23 1.57 12.02 2.93
N HIS A 24 2.61 11.20 2.89
CA HIS A 24 3.70 11.29 1.93
C HIS A 24 3.57 10.15 0.93
N ARG A 25 3.05 10.45 -0.26
CA ARG A 25 2.91 9.45 -1.32
C ARG A 25 4.15 9.39 -2.19
N LYS A 26 4.87 8.27 -2.17
CA LYS A 26 5.97 7.97 -3.11
C LYS A 26 5.54 6.86 -4.07
N GLU A 27 6.38 6.60 -5.06
CA GLU A 27 6.16 5.58 -6.08
C GLU A 27 6.12 4.17 -5.46
N ASP A 28 7.14 3.84 -4.66
CA ASP A 28 7.28 2.51 -4.04
C ASP A 28 6.66 2.40 -2.64
N THR A 29 6.44 3.51 -1.96
CA THR A 29 5.96 3.50 -0.56
C THR A 29 5.06 4.70 -0.27
N ASP A 30 4.02 4.50 0.53
CA ASP A 30 3.37 5.60 1.24
C ASP A 30 3.92 5.68 2.66
N THR A 31 4.12 6.90 3.15
CA THR A 31 4.39 7.15 4.57
C THR A 31 3.24 7.95 5.15
N PHE A 32 2.67 7.46 6.24
CA PHE A 32 1.60 8.10 6.99
C PHE A 32 2.14 8.52 8.36
N ASP A 33 2.30 9.82 8.54
CA ASP A 33 2.82 10.42 9.77
C ASP A 33 1.67 10.99 10.60
N VAL A 34 1.60 10.56 11.87
CA VAL A 34 0.56 10.95 12.81
C VAL A 34 1.19 11.55 14.05
N HIS A 35 0.85 12.82 14.33
CA HIS A 35 1.32 13.56 15.49
C HIS A 35 0.42 13.27 16.69
N LEU A 36 0.95 12.50 17.63
CA LEU A 36 0.26 11.97 18.80
C LEU A 36 0.85 12.59 20.08
N ASN A 37 0.29 13.73 20.47
CA ASN A 37 0.76 14.45 21.66
C ASN A 37 0.31 13.76 22.95
N GLY A 38 1.29 13.46 23.81
CA GLY A 38 1.04 12.97 25.17
C GLY A 38 0.65 11.50 25.27
N LEU A 39 0.79 10.73 24.18
CA LEU A 39 0.61 9.28 24.15
C LEU A 39 1.97 8.59 24.12
N LYS A 40 2.06 7.42 24.77
CA LYS A 40 3.20 6.52 24.70
C LYS A 40 2.94 5.43 23.66
N LYS A 41 4.00 4.84 23.10
CA LYS A 41 3.91 3.74 22.13
C LYS A 41 3.01 2.58 22.61
N GLN A 42 3.04 2.26 23.90
CA GLN A 42 2.24 1.17 24.49
C GLN A 42 0.72 1.46 24.53
N GLN A 43 0.33 2.72 24.42
CA GLN A 43 -1.08 3.16 24.41
C GLN A 43 -1.65 3.26 22.99
N LEU A 44 -0.87 2.84 21.98
CA LEU A 44 -1.24 2.91 20.59
C LEU A 44 -1.58 1.51 20.08
N LYS A 45 -2.64 1.43 19.30
CA LYS A 45 -3.06 0.24 18.59
C LYS A 45 -3.11 0.54 17.10
N ILE A 46 -2.54 -0.35 16.31
CA ILE A 46 -2.52 -0.25 14.85
C ILE A 46 -3.09 -1.55 14.31
N GLU A 47 -4.14 -1.45 13.50
CA GLU A 47 -4.86 -2.59 12.95
C GLU A 47 -5.19 -2.34 11.48
N ILE A 48 -5.25 -3.42 10.70
CA ILE A 48 -5.75 -3.38 9.33
C ILE A 48 -6.98 -4.29 9.29
N ASN A 49 -8.11 -3.74 8.85
CA ASN A 49 -9.33 -4.51 8.70
C ASN A 49 -9.35 -5.27 7.36
N GLU A 50 -10.31 -6.18 7.19
CA GLU A 50 -10.51 -6.98 5.96
C GLU A 50 -10.70 -6.10 4.70
N GLU A 51 -11.25 -4.90 4.88
CA GLU A 51 -11.40 -3.89 3.83
C GLU A 51 -10.09 -3.16 3.47
N ARG A 52 -8.96 -3.59 4.05
CA ARG A 52 -7.62 -2.98 3.89
C ARG A 52 -7.57 -1.53 4.36
N ILE A 53 -8.28 -1.24 5.45
CA ILE A 53 -8.29 0.08 6.09
C ILE A 53 -7.38 0.03 7.31
N LEU A 54 -6.35 0.89 7.32
CA LEU A 54 -5.49 1.08 8.49
C LEU A 54 -6.25 1.91 9.53
N THR A 55 -6.39 1.36 10.73
CA THR A 55 -6.97 2.02 11.89
C THR A 55 -5.88 2.20 12.94
N ILE A 56 -5.70 3.44 13.37
CA ILE A 56 -4.81 3.81 14.45
C ILE A 56 -5.70 4.34 15.57
N SER A 57 -5.58 3.76 16.75
CA SER A 57 -6.28 4.24 17.93
C SER A 57 -5.33 4.34 19.10
N GLY A 58 -5.75 5.10 20.11
CA GLY A 58 -5.07 5.12 21.37
C GLY A 58 -5.85 5.88 22.42
N GLU A 59 -5.56 5.56 23.67
CA GLU A 59 -6.24 6.11 24.82
C GLU A 59 -5.25 6.39 25.96
N ARG A 60 -5.48 7.47 26.69
CA ARG A 60 -4.69 7.85 27.86
C ARG A 60 -5.55 8.53 28.90
N ARG A 61 -5.15 8.44 30.16
CA ARG A 61 -5.71 9.26 31.24
C ARG A 61 -5.13 10.68 31.14
N LEU A 62 -5.99 11.69 31.28
CA LEU A 62 -5.58 13.11 31.22
C LEU A 62 -5.22 13.71 32.58
N TRP A 63 -5.82 13.21 33.66
CA TRP A 63 -5.71 13.78 34.99
C TRP A 63 -5.69 12.69 36.08
N ASP A 64 -5.07 12.99 37.22
CA ASP A 64 -4.93 12.07 38.36
C ASP A 64 -6.26 11.83 39.09
N ASP A 65 -7.24 12.76 38.99
CA ASP A 65 -8.63 12.54 39.45
C ASP A 65 -9.42 11.65 38.46
N ASN A 66 -8.89 10.45 38.23
CA ASN A 66 -9.45 9.16 37.76
C ASN A 66 -10.59 9.06 36.75
N ASN A 67 -11.13 10.16 36.21
CA ASN A 67 -12.41 10.14 35.54
C ASN A 67 -12.42 10.81 34.15
N THR A 68 -11.26 11.27 33.67
CA THR A 68 -11.13 11.86 32.33
C THR A 68 -10.12 11.10 31.48
N TRP A 69 -10.59 10.57 30.36
CA TRP A 69 -9.80 9.83 29.38
C TRP A 69 -9.76 10.59 28.06
N SER A 70 -8.58 10.71 27.47
CA SER A 70 -8.40 11.18 26.11
C SER A 70 -8.23 9.99 25.19
N ARG A 71 -8.96 9.98 24.07
CA ARG A 71 -8.83 8.95 23.06
C ARG A 71 -8.79 9.57 21.67
N PHE A 72 -8.24 8.83 20.73
CA PHE A 72 -8.36 9.13 19.30
C PHE A 72 -8.57 7.85 18.51
N ARG A 73 -9.18 8.00 17.34
CA ARG A 73 -9.31 6.92 16.37
C ARG A 73 -9.21 7.51 14.97
N LYS A 74 -8.14 7.19 14.27
CA LYS A 74 -7.90 7.61 12.89
C LYS A 74 -7.98 6.41 11.96
N GLN A 75 -8.80 6.50 10.94
CA GLN A 75 -8.84 5.54 9.84
C GLN A 75 -8.29 6.16 8.57
N THR A 76 -7.61 5.34 7.78
CA THR A 76 -7.15 5.73 6.45
C THR A 76 -8.14 5.32 5.38
N ASN A 77 -7.88 5.75 4.15
CA ASN A 77 -8.54 5.18 2.99
C ASN A 77 -8.07 3.73 2.76
N LYS A 78 -8.78 3.02 1.89
CA LYS A 78 -8.43 1.69 1.42
C LYS A 78 -7.01 1.67 0.89
N LEU A 79 -6.18 0.80 1.45
CA LEU A 79 -4.80 0.55 1.03
C LEU A 79 -4.76 -0.27 -0.26
N ALA A 80 -3.59 -0.32 -0.91
CA ALA A 80 -3.39 -1.08 -2.13
C ALA A 80 -3.71 -2.58 -1.93
N ASP A 81 -4.20 -3.22 -2.99
CA ASP A 81 -4.85 -4.53 -2.91
C ASP A 81 -3.96 -5.67 -2.40
N ASN A 82 -2.65 -5.50 -2.40
CA ASN A 82 -1.70 -6.51 -1.97
C ASN A 82 -0.97 -6.15 -0.67
N THR A 83 -1.49 -5.19 0.10
CA THR A 83 -0.91 -4.77 1.38
C THR A 83 -1.31 -5.73 2.48
N GLN A 84 -0.34 -6.46 3.05
CA GLN A 84 -0.53 -7.33 4.21
C GLN A 84 -0.06 -6.63 5.49
N ASN A 85 -0.59 -7.05 6.64
CA ASN A 85 -0.18 -6.49 7.94
C ASN A 85 1.32 -6.66 8.22
N ASN A 86 1.91 -7.75 7.73
CA ASN A 86 3.33 -8.04 7.90
C ASN A 86 4.26 -7.10 7.09
N ASP A 87 3.74 -6.47 6.03
CA ASP A 87 4.53 -5.60 5.16
C ASP A 87 4.60 -4.16 5.69
N ILE A 88 3.69 -3.78 6.61
CA ILE A 88 3.64 -2.44 7.18
C ILE A 88 4.70 -2.30 8.28
N ARG A 89 5.50 -1.23 8.19
CA ARG A 89 6.48 -0.88 9.21
C ARG A 89 6.01 0.35 9.96
N SER A 90 6.08 0.32 11.29
CA SER A 90 5.74 1.47 12.12
C SER A 90 6.90 1.87 13.02
N LYS A 91 7.09 3.18 13.20
CA LYS A 91 8.08 3.76 14.10
C LYS A 91 7.43 4.89 14.89
N PHE A 92 7.49 4.80 16.22
CA PHE A 92 7.09 5.89 17.09
C PHE A 92 8.33 6.58 17.63
N THR A 93 8.53 7.86 17.33
CA THR A 93 9.71 8.62 17.78
C THR A 93 9.27 9.98 18.28
N GLY A 94 9.61 10.27 19.54
CA GLY A 94 9.14 11.46 20.24
C GLY A 94 7.62 11.44 20.40
N ARG A 95 6.92 12.08 19.45
CA ARG A 95 5.45 12.21 19.41
C ARG A 95 4.86 11.87 18.05
N ILE A 96 5.67 11.39 17.10
CA ILE A 96 5.24 11.10 15.74
C ILE A 96 5.23 9.59 15.54
N LEU A 97 4.09 9.07 15.12
CA LEU A 97 3.94 7.71 14.62
C LEU A 97 4.06 7.75 13.10
N SER A 98 5.17 7.25 12.57
CA SER A 98 5.41 7.08 11.14
C SER A 98 5.09 5.66 10.73
N ILE A 99 4.17 5.52 9.77
CA ILE A 99 3.73 4.23 9.24
C ILE A 99 4.11 4.17 7.76
N VAL A 100 5.02 3.27 7.42
CA VAL A 100 5.47 3.03 6.05
C VAL A 100 4.69 1.86 5.49
N ILE A 101 3.97 2.13 4.41
CA ILE A 101 3.09 1.21 3.71
C ILE A 101 3.72 0.97 2.34
N PRO A 102 4.27 -0.23 2.07
CA PRO A 102 4.85 -0.51 0.77
C PRO A 102 3.77 -0.58 -0.30
N LYS A 103 4.00 0.12 -1.40
CA LYS A 103 3.26 -0.07 -2.64
C LYS A 103 4.02 -1.08 -3.46
N LYS A 104 3.35 -2.15 -3.88
CA LYS A 104 3.88 -2.88 -5.03
C LYS A 104 3.70 -1.96 -6.24
N PRO A 105 4.68 -1.90 -7.16
CA PRO A 105 4.51 -1.14 -8.39
C PRO A 105 3.26 -1.68 -9.06
N GLY A 106 2.22 -0.86 -9.11
CA GLY A 106 1.13 -1.09 -10.03
C GLY A 106 1.77 -1.02 -11.39
N ILE A 107 1.84 -2.16 -12.09
CA ILE A 107 2.08 -2.16 -13.53
C ILE A 107 1.08 -1.15 -14.05
N LEU A 108 1.59 0.01 -14.49
CA LEU A 108 0.77 1.09 -15.02
C LEU A 108 -0.16 0.41 -16.01
N SER A 109 -1.46 0.42 -15.73
CA SER A 109 -2.49 0.10 -16.70
C SER A 109 -2.52 1.23 -17.72
N LEU A 110 -1.41 1.42 -18.43
CA LEU A 110 -1.38 2.09 -19.70
C LEU A 110 -2.01 1.09 -20.67
N SER A 111 -3.34 1.06 -20.65
CA SER A 111 -4.10 0.72 -21.85
C SER A 111 -3.84 1.82 -22.89
N ILE A 112 -2.60 1.94 -23.35
CA ILE A 112 -2.36 2.47 -24.68
C ILE A 112 -2.83 1.31 -25.56
N SER A 113 -4.08 1.41 -26.00
CA SER A 113 -4.54 0.70 -27.18
C SER A 113 -3.61 1.08 -28.31
N LEU A 114 -2.56 0.30 -28.55
CA LEU A 114 -1.85 0.34 -29.81
C LEU A 114 -2.86 -0.13 -30.87
N PRO A 115 -3.29 0.68 -31.84
CA PRO A 115 -3.93 0.13 -33.02
C PRO A 115 -2.87 -0.73 -33.72
N SER A 116 -3.09 -2.05 -33.77
CA SER A 116 -2.24 -3.06 -34.43
C SER A 116 -2.13 -2.92 -35.96
N GLN A 117 -2.20 -1.71 -36.52
CA GLN A 117 -2.33 -1.45 -37.95
C GLN A 117 -1.05 -0.91 -38.63
N VAL A 118 0.11 -0.88 -37.95
CA VAL A 118 1.38 -0.42 -38.58
C VAL A 118 2.43 -1.55 -38.69
N LEU A 119 1.98 -2.79 -38.88
CA LEU A 119 2.87 -3.86 -39.35
C LEU A 119 2.24 -4.68 -40.47
N GLU A 120 1.62 -4.01 -41.43
CA GLU A 120 1.21 -4.62 -42.69
C GLU A 120 1.65 -3.74 -43.85
N LYS A 121 2.92 -3.92 -44.28
CA LYS A 121 3.40 -3.75 -45.66
C LYS A 121 4.92 -3.91 -45.72
N ALA A 122 5.40 -5.15 -45.65
CA ALA A 122 6.63 -5.58 -46.35
C ALA A 122 6.86 -7.10 -46.20
N GLN A 123 5.89 -7.95 -46.54
CA GLN A 123 6.21 -9.36 -46.80
C GLN A 123 5.15 -10.07 -47.65
N THR A 124 5.26 -9.87 -48.95
CA THR A 124 4.81 -10.86 -49.93
C THR A 124 5.83 -10.92 -51.05
N GLN A 125 6.79 -11.85 -50.92
CA GLN A 125 7.41 -12.46 -52.09
C GLN A 125 7.33 -13.98 -51.96
N PRO A 126 6.68 -14.68 -52.91
CA PRO A 126 6.66 -16.13 -52.92
C PRO A 126 8.02 -16.68 -53.37
N LYS A 127 8.52 -17.69 -52.64
CA LYS A 127 9.73 -18.45 -52.95
C LYS A 127 9.62 -19.13 -54.34
N PRO A 128 10.59 -18.97 -55.24
CA PRO A 128 10.72 -19.90 -56.35
C PRO A 128 11.47 -21.15 -55.88
N LYS A 129 10.78 -22.30 -55.88
CA LYS A 129 11.44 -23.62 -55.92
C LYS A 129 11.94 -23.86 -57.34
N ARG A 130 13.22 -24.16 -57.53
CA ARG A 130 13.65 -24.83 -58.77
C ARG A 130 14.92 -25.68 -58.64
N ARG A 131 14.63 -26.99 -58.55
CA ARG A 131 15.25 -28.18 -59.17
C ARG A 131 16.78 -28.26 -59.31
N LEU A 132 17.29 -29.30 -58.65
CA LEU A 132 18.55 -29.99 -58.90
C LEU A 132 18.70 -30.32 -60.40
N ARG A 133 19.84 -29.96 -60.99
CA ARG A 133 20.29 -30.56 -62.25
C ARG A 133 21.81 -30.69 -62.23
N GLN A 134 22.26 -31.92 -62.01
CA GLN A 134 23.61 -32.40 -62.30
C GLN A 134 24.05 -32.00 -63.71
N ARG A 135 25.32 -31.64 -63.88
CA ARG A 135 26.14 -32.08 -65.02
C ARG A 135 27.63 -31.91 -64.72
N ARG A 136 28.39 -32.74 -65.42
CA ARG A 136 29.72 -33.29 -65.15
C ARG A 136 30.73 -32.75 -66.18
N MET A 137 32.03 -32.69 -65.80
CA MET A 137 33.26 -32.66 -66.65
C MET A 137 33.52 -31.36 -67.47
N GLN A 138 34.75 -30.91 -67.79
CA GLN A 138 36.17 -31.21 -67.46
C GLN A 138 37.07 -30.15 -68.18
N VAL A 139 38.37 -30.06 -67.80
CA VAL A 139 39.57 -29.50 -68.51
C VAL A 139 39.62 -27.95 -68.69
N VAL A 140 40.72 -27.17 -68.70
CA VAL A 140 42.19 -27.23 -68.98
C VAL A 140 42.80 -25.98 -68.28
N GLY A 141 43.94 -26.00 -67.56
CA GLY A 141 45.30 -25.78 -68.08
C GLY A 141 45.74 -24.28 -68.05
N GLY A 142 46.85 -23.94 -67.40
CA GLY A 142 47.62 -22.72 -67.74
C GLY A 142 48.38 -21.98 -66.62
N TRP A 143 49.69 -22.28 -66.56
CA TRP A 143 50.86 -21.50 -66.10
C TRP A 143 50.91 -20.89 -64.70
#